data_AF-A0A9Q1E7M5-F1
#
_entry.id   AF-A0A9Q1E7M5-F1
#
_cell.length_a   1.000
_cell.length_b   1.000
_cell.length_c   1.000
_cell.angle_alpha   90.00
_cell.angle_beta   90.00
_cell.angle_gamma   90.00
#
_symmetry.space_group_name_H-M   'P 1'
#
loop_
_entity.id
_entity.type
_entity.pdbx_description
1 polymer ?
#
loop_
_entity_poly.entity_id
_entity_poly.type
_entity_poly.pdbx_seq_one_letter_code
_entity_poly.pdbx_strand_id
1 'polypeptide(L)'
;MFWRCGEVYTTSYRMVADLSIWPTRKILPSTTHCTHLLTATCPPYFRQCVVMECVTNLNTVAFKPRKAGSKSDFIAQPFKINFHKLLQLSDSPALVTPQVENRDVLSAVVALFDVSFSEVGPDEIYDIVTSPDSQTIILLRSHTDVLEEYRGREHTGVRPGTTPPPAESRDTDRDRESERGRFCEVFSDSDSDDSSDEAGNSAEPTQNRSEWEMFSSGVNEFLLNVRERRAKRNSSNWQKEIPPSAVGAESLIVAAAAYKLRRLEMGEKVLELSLLTTRRCYRKCRVGSYIVELLKSPAVCGTYDVFLAHAESNAVNFFTKCGLSDDALLNDKFKEVRDEWTNTTLMSYLAPFSIGNQYQSPVPHADLDSSTPGLSLNLWEVELEVDLMRKKALFAYQQQAVCVTRLVQEVSTLREQLSLQMREIKSLKIELELERKRHRRTEQQFLECKLMMTQQLVEKLSSGTDKQDYRVADDPRAESVDATEEGPCRTEEWPEIRQVQLLSVLEEKSN
;
A
#
# COMPACT_ATOMS: atom_id res chain seq x y z
N MET A 1 42.32 29.32 43.88
CA MET A 1 42.95 29.66 42.59
C MET A 1 43.04 28.38 41.75
N PHE A 2 42.23 28.31 40.70
CA PHE A 2 42.60 27.98 39.31
C PHE A 2 43.27 26.63 38.90
N TRP A 3 42.67 26.05 37.82
CA TRP A 3 43.09 24.99 36.86
C TRP A 3 42.97 23.51 37.30
N ARG A 4 41.97 22.78 36.75
CA ARG A 4 41.90 22.02 35.46
C ARG A 4 42.59 20.64 35.56
N CYS A 5 41.79 19.58 35.45
CA CYS A 5 42.25 18.24 35.12
C CYS A 5 41.28 17.66 34.09
N GLY A 6 41.81 17.35 32.90
CA GLY A 6 41.15 16.51 31.92
C GLY A 6 41.91 15.19 31.85
N GLU A 7 41.21 14.12 31.49
CA GLU A 7 41.64 13.02 30.62
C GLU A 7 40.52 11.96 30.60
N VAL A 8 40.06 11.62 29.39
CA VAL A 8 39.10 10.54 29.12
C VAL A 8 39.89 9.44 28.42
N TYR A 9 40.00 8.28 29.06
CA TYR A 9 40.57 7.07 28.45
C TYR A 9 39.53 6.41 27.54
N THR A 10 39.87 6.25 26.26
CA THR A 10 39.22 5.32 25.33
C THR A 10 39.93 3.98 25.39
N THR A 11 39.20 2.90 25.67
CA THR A 11 39.72 1.53 25.53
C THR A 11 38.90 0.78 24.47
N SER A 12 39.57 0.46 23.37
CA SER A 12 39.09 -0.31 22.24
C SER A 12 39.35 -1.80 22.50
N TYR A 13 38.33 -2.65 22.44
CA TYR A 13 38.49 -4.09 22.41
C TYR A 13 38.20 -4.63 21.01
N ARG A 14 39.29 -5.05 20.35
CA ARG A 14 39.30 -5.82 19.11
C ARG A 14 39.36 -7.30 19.51
N MET A 15 38.30 -8.07 19.25
CA MET A 15 38.40 -9.54 19.27
C MET A 15 38.43 -10.04 17.84
N VAL A 16 39.61 -10.51 17.44
CA VAL A 16 39.84 -11.38 16.28
C VAL A 16 39.72 -12.80 16.80
N ALA A 17 38.83 -13.60 16.23
CA ALA A 17 38.84 -15.05 16.41
C ALA A 17 38.74 -15.70 15.03
N ASP A 18 39.91 -16.04 14.49
CA ASP A 18 40.11 -17.13 13.54
C ASP A 18 39.55 -18.42 14.12
N LEU A 19 38.79 -19.19 13.35
CA LEU A 19 38.65 -20.64 13.51
C LEU A 19 38.22 -21.25 12.18
N SER A 20 39.19 -21.80 11.47
CA SER A 20 38.98 -22.76 10.40
C SER A 20 39.18 -24.18 10.94
N ILE A 21 38.49 -25.14 10.30
CA ILE A 21 38.72 -26.61 10.27
C ILE A 21 37.64 -27.52 10.93
N TRP A 22 36.59 -27.83 10.12
CA TRP A 22 35.93 -29.15 9.79
C TRP A 22 35.14 -29.97 10.85
N PRO A 23 34.26 -30.94 10.45
CA PRO A 23 33.39 -31.05 9.26
C PRO A 23 31.92 -31.52 9.54
N THR A 24 31.14 -31.54 8.45
CA THR A 24 29.79 -32.08 8.18
C THR A 24 29.19 -33.20 9.06
N ARG A 25 27.92 -33.03 9.49
CA ARG A 25 26.78 -33.95 9.16
C ARG A 25 25.42 -33.42 9.66
N LYS A 26 24.40 -33.78 8.86
CA LYS A 26 22.96 -33.48 8.93
C LYS A 26 22.28 -33.97 10.21
N ILE A 27 21.15 -33.32 10.57
CA ILE A 27 19.79 -33.88 10.78
C ILE A 27 19.00 -32.96 11.76
N LEU A 28 17.91 -32.36 11.28
CA LEU A 28 16.76 -31.87 12.06
C LEU A 28 15.99 -33.07 12.65
N PRO A 29 15.34 -33.00 13.82
CA PRO A 29 14.05 -32.27 13.87
C PRO A 29 13.59 -31.69 15.24
N SER A 30 12.47 -30.96 15.14
CA SER A 30 11.34 -30.78 16.06
C SER A 30 11.48 -29.92 17.33
N THR A 31 10.76 -28.79 17.28
CA THR A 31 9.79 -28.28 18.28
C THR A 31 9.66 -29.04 19.60
N THR A 32 10.00 -28.39 20.72
CA THR A 32 9.15 -28.32 21.93
C THR A 32 9.68 -27.30 22.94
N HIS A 33 8.76 -26.50 23.48
CA HIS A 33 8.77 -25.76 24.74
C HIS A 33 10.09 -25.27 25.34
N CYS A 34 10.27 -23.94 25.33
CA CYS A 34 11.08 -23.23 26.31
C CYS A 34 10.29 -22.04 26.89
N THR A 35 9.16 -22.36 27.53
CA THR A 35 8.50 -21.49 28.52
C THR A 35 8.77 -22.12 29.88
N HIS A 36 9.15 -21.30 30.86
CA HIS A 36 9.68 -21.64 32.20
C HIS A 36 11.20 -21.65 32.33
N LEU A 37 11.80 -20.45 32.39
CA LEU A 37 12.87 -20.08 33.33
C LEU A 37 13.20 -18.58 33.19
N LEU A 38 12.32 -17.73 33.72
CA LEU A 38 12.61 -16.31 34.01
C LEU A 38 12.25 -16.00 35.46
N THR A 39 12.91 -16.70 36.38
CA THR A 39 12.95 -16.31 37.79
C THR A 39 14.37 -16.52 38.29
N ALA A 40 15.22 -15.51 38.10
CA ALA A 40 16.31 -15.08 38.99
C ALA A 40 17.30 -14.18 38.22
N THR A 41 17.36 -12.91 38.62
CA THR A 41 18.48 -11.96 38.43
C THR A 41 19.10 -11.89 37.03
N CYS A 42 18.42 -11.20 36.11
CA CYS A 42 19.03 -10.77 34.85
C CYS A 42 20.05 -9.65 35.12
N PRO A 43 21.28 -9.68 34.55
CA PRO A 43 22.29 -8.65 34.75
C PRO A 43 21.80 -7.25 34.34
N PRO A 44 22.23 -6.16 35.00
CA PRO A 44 21.78 -4.80 34.72
C PRO A 44 22.00 -4.37 33.25
N TYR A 45 23.05 -4.90 32.60
CA TYR A 45 23.34 -4.64 31.19
C TYR A 45 22.27 -5.18 30.24
N PHE A 46 21.63 -6.31 30.56
CA PHE A 46 20.57 -6.89 29.72
C PHE A 46 19.28 -6.06 29.78
N ARG A 47 18.96 -5.51 30.97
CA ARG A 47 17.83 -4.57 31.12
C ARG A 47 18.05 -3.29 30.32
N GLN A 48 19.28 -2.78 30.25
CA GLN A 48 19.59 -1.55 29.51
C GLN A 48 19.46 -1.72 27.98
N CYS A 49 19.85 -2.88 27.44
CA CYS A 49 19.65 -3.18 26.01
C CYS A 49 18.17 -3.31 25.63
N VAL A 50 17.35 -3.98 26.45
CA VAL A 50 15.91 -4.16 26.18
C VAL A 50 15.16 -2.83 26.26
N VAL A 51 15.54 -1.93 27.17
CA VAL A 51 14.96 -0.58 27.25
C VAL A 51 15.26 0.25 26.00
N MET A 52 16.49 0.17 25.46
CA MET A 52 16.85 0.90 24.23
C MET A 52 16.08 0.43 22.99
N GLU A 53 15.65 -0.83 22.95
CA GLU A 53 14.82 -1.35 21.86
C GLU A 53 13.37 -0.87 21.91
N CYS A 54 12.87 -0.47 23.09
CA CYS A 54 11.47 -0.06 23.28
C CYS A 54 11.30 1.46 23.23
N VAL A 55 12.26 2.22 23.78
CA VAL A 55 12.21 3.69 23.83
C VAL A 55 13.58 4.26 23.47
N THR A 56 13.61 5.11 22.45
CA THR A 56 14.79 5.87 22.05
C THR A 56 14.52 7.36 22.22
N ASN A 57 15.36 8.03 23.00
CA ASN A 57 15.30 9.49 23.15
C ASN A 57 16.06 10.15 22.00
N LEU A 58 15.42 11.13 21.35
CA LEU A 58 16.00 11.90 20.26
C LEU A 58 16.47 13.28 20.77
N ASN A 59 16.99 14.15 19.91
CA ASN A 59 17.48 15.46 20.36
C ASN A 59 16.33 16.41 20.70
N THR A 60 16.42 17.09 21.84
CA THR A 60 15.46 18.10 22.29
C THR A 60 15.40 19.27 21.29
N VAL A 61 14.19 19.80 21.04
CA VAL A 61 13.99 20.93 20.13
C VAL A 61 13.11 22.01 20.73
N ALA A 62 13.48 23.27 20.48
CA ALA A 62 12.70 24.44 20.82
C ALA A 62 11.82 24.87 19.64
N PHE A 63 10.55 25.17 19.92
CA PHE A 63 9.54 25.57 18.94
C PHE A 63 9.10 27.01 19.19
N LYS A 64 8.99 27.77 18.10
CA LYS A 64 8.50 29.15 18.13
C LYS A 64 6.97 29.20 18.01
N PRO A 65 6.30 30.07 18.77
CA PRO A 65 4.85 30.22 18.73
C PRO A 65 4.35 30.89 17.44
N ARG A 66 3.05 30.73 17.17
CA ARG A 66 2.37 31.19 15.94
C ARG A 66 2.29 32.72 15.78
N LYS A 67 2.27 33.52 16.85
CA LYS A 67 2.22 34.99 16.78
C LYS A 67 3.29 35.62 17.67
N ALA A 68 3.97 36.64 17.16
CA ALA A 68 4.80 37.53 17.97
C ALA A 68 3.91 38.17 19.06
N GLY A 69 4.08 37.74 20.31
CA GLY A 69 3.28 38.19 21.45
C GLY A 69 2.28 37.17 22.04
N SER A 70 2.15 35.95 21.51
CA SER A 70 1.34 34.90 22.14
C SER A 70 2.18 33.66 22.48
N LYS A 71 2.29 33.35 23.77
CA LYS A 71 3.08 32.25 24.39
C LYS A 71 4.59 32.36 24.18
N SER A 72 5.38 31.99 25.19
CA SER A 72 6.83 31.85 25.09
C SER A 72 7.19 30.69 24.16
N ASP A 73 8.42 30.69 23.64
CA ASP A 73 9.01 29.50 23.02
C ASP A 73 8.84 28.31 23.96
N PHE A 74 8.53 27.13 23.41
CA PHE A 74 8.38 25.91 24.21
C PHE A 74 9.36 24.84 23.73
N ILE A 75 9.82 24.04 24.66
CA ILE A 75 10.75 22.95 24.40
C ILE A 75 9.97 21.64 24.40
N ALA A 76 10.23 20.79 23.40
CA ALA A 76 9.69 19.44 23.38
C ALA A 76 10.79 18.41 23.09
N GLN A 77 10.66 17.27 23.75
CA GLN A 77 11.52 16.10 23.66
C GLN A 77 10.86 15.06 22.76
N PRO A 78 11.49 14.68 21.63
CA PRO A 78 11.00 13.58 20.82
C PRO A 78 11.44 12.23 21.38
N PHE A 79 10.49 11.30 21.46
CA PHE A 79 10.73 9.90 21.81
C PHE A 79 10.23 9.00 20.69
N LYS A 80 11.06 8.05 20.27
CA LYS A 80 10.63 6.92 19.42
C LYS A 80 10.31 5.74 20.32
N ILE A 81 9.09 5.22 20.22
CA ILE A 81 8.54 4.21 21.13
C ILE A 81 7.93 3.05 20.33
N ASN A 82 8.22 1.82 20.71
CA ASN A 82 7.46 0.65 20.32
C ASN A 82 6.54 0.25 21.49
N PHE A 83 5.26 0.59 21.41
CA PHE A 83 4.31 0.34 22.50
C PHE A 83 4.06 -1.16 22.72
N HIS A 84 4.08 -1.97 21.65
CA HIS A 84 3.93 -3.41 21.74
C HIS A 84 4.97 -4.04 22.68
N LYS A 85 6.25 -3.74 22.46
CA LYS A 85 7.36 -4.20 23.30
C LYS A 85 7.33 -3.54 24.68
N LEU A 86 7.00 -2.25 24.76
CA LEU A 86 6.97 -1.49 26.02
C LEU A 86 5.96 -2.08 27.02
N LEU A 87 4.77 -2.46 26.56
CA LEU A 87 3.70 -2.99 27.41
C LEU A 87 3.94 -4.44 27.85
N GLN A 88 4.73 -5.22 27.11
CA GLN A 88 5.10 -6.59 27.48
C GLN A 88 6.11 -6.65 28.63
N LEU A 89 6.78 -5.54 28.93
CA LEU A 89 7.71 -5.44 30.05
C LEU A 89 6.95 -5.35 31.37
N SER A 90 6.87 -6.49 32.06
CA SER A 90 6.09 -6.71 33.30
C SER A 90 6.43 -5.75 34.44
N ASP A 91 7.65 -5.21 34.46
CA ASP A 91 8.15 -4.21 35.43
C ASP A 91 8.77 -3.01 34.71
N SER A 92 8.10 -2.45 33.71
CA SER A 92 8.62 -1.24 33.06
C SER A 92 8.50 -0.04 34.02
N PRO A 93 9.62 0.55 34.51
CA PRO A 93 9.54 1.85 35.15
C PRO A 93 8.93 2.87 34.17
N ALA A 94 8.57 4.05 34.65
CA ALA A 94 8.10 5.13 33.81
C ALA A 94 9.24 5.60 32.86
N LEU A 95 9.41 4.88 31.75
CA LEU A 95 10.57 4.92 30.85
C LEU A 95 10.53 6.14 29.94
N VAL A 96 9.33 6.61 29.64
CA VAL A 96 9.09 7.78 28.80
C VAL A 96 9.22 9.07 29.62
N THR A 97 8.54 9.13 30.77
CA THR A 97 8.60 10.26 31.70
C THR A 97 8.53 9.74 33.13
N PRO A 98 9.51 10.02 34.00
CA PRO A 98 9.58 9.41 35.34
C PRO A 98 8.39 9.72 36.25
N GLN A 99 7.56 10.72 35.90
CA GLN A 99 6.38 11.14 36.65
C GLN A 99 5.04 10.55 36.15
N VAL A 100 5.01 9.87 35.00
CA VAL A 100 3.76 9.40 34.38
C VAL A 100 3.90 7.97 33.87
N GLU A 101 2.90 7.14 34.14
CA GLU A 101 2.91 5.74 33.72
C GLU A 101 2.88 5.58 32.20
N ASN A 102 3.56 4.56 31.68
CA ASN A 102 3.61 4.30 30.23
C ASN A 102 2.20 4.04 29.64
N ARG A 103 1.29 3.46 30.44
CA ARG A 103 -0.12 3.25 30.07
C ARG A 103 -0.87 4.57 29.87
N ASP A 104 -0.69 5.53 30.79
CA ASP A 104 -1.25 6.87 30.65
C ASP A 104 -0.73 7.60 29.41
N VAL A 105 0.55 7.40 29.06
CA VAL A 105 1.12 7.94 27.81
C VAL A 105 0.44 7.32 26.59
N LEU A 106 0.26 6.00 26.56
CA LEU A 106 -0.46 5.33 25.48
C LEU A 106 -1.91 5.82 25.38
N SER A 107 -2.63 5.90 26.49
CA SER A 107 -4.00 6.41 26.52
C SER A 107 -4.08 7.85 26.03
N ALA A 108 -3.10 8.70 26.36
CA ALA A 108 -3.02 10.06 25.84
C ALA A 108 -2.72 10.11 24.32
N VAL A 109 -1.90 9.19 23.81
CA VAL A 109 -1.62 9.07 22.35
C VAL A 109 -2.87 8.63 21.60
N VAL A 110 -3.55 7.57 22.07
CA VAL A 110 -4.80 7.08 21.48
C VAL A 110 -5.87 8.16 21.51
N ALA A 111 -6.03 8.84 22.66
CA ALA A 111 -6.94 9.98 22.79
C ALA A 111 -6.61 11.11 21.79
N LEU A 112 -5.32 11.38 21.56
CA LEU A 112 -4.90 12.44 20.66
C LEU A 112 -5.25 12.10 19.20
N PHE A 113 -5.09 10.84 18.79
CA PHE A 113 -5.50 10.37 17.47
C PHE A 113 -7.03 10.34 17.33
N ASP A 114 -7.76 9.79 18.30
CA ASP A 114 -9.23 9.71 18.29
C ASP A 114 -9.88 11.09 18.13
N VAL A 115 -9.41 12.09 18.88
CA VAL A 115 -9.90 13.47 18.77
C VAL A 115 -9.53 14.12 17.42
N SER A 116 -8.53 13.58 16.72
CA SER A 116 -8.05 14.14 15.44
C SER A 116 -8.63 13.45 14.22
N PHE A 117 -9.04 12.17 14.34
CA PHE A 117 -9.50 11.31 13.26
C PHE A 117 -10.87 10.75 13.65
N SER A 118 -11.96 11.37 13.19
CA SER A 118 -13.33 10.92 13.50
C SER A 118 -13.74 9.66 12.75
N GLU A 119 -13.02 9.30 11.68
CA GLU A 119 -13.34 8.16 10.83
C GLU A 119 -12.76 6.83 11.35
N VAL A 120 -11.82 6.88 12.30
CA VAL A 120 -11.09 5.71 12.80
C VAL A 120 -11.46 5.49 14.27
N GLY A 121 -11.94 4.30 14.58
CA GLY A 121 -12.30 3.93 15.95
C GLY A 121 -11.10 3.91 16.90
N PRO A 122 -11.29 4.18 18.20
CA PRO A 122 -10.19 4.15 19.17
C PRO A 122 -9.57 2.76 19.37
N ASP A 123 -10.32 1.71 19.05
CA ASP A 123 -9.86 0.31 18.98
C ASP A 123 -8.91 0.09 17.79
N GLU A 124 -9.28 0.55 16.61
CA GLU A 124 -8.42 0.51 15.42
C GLU A 124 -7.14 1.34 15.63
N ILE A 125 -7.26 2.52 16.24
CA ILE A 125 -6.10 3.37 16.60
C ILE A 125 -5.19 2.63 17.58
N TYR A 126 -5.75 1.97 18.59
CA TYR A 126 -4.97 1.18 19.53
C TYR A 126 -4.22 0.08 18.80
N ASP A 127 -4.89 -0.69 17.95
CA ASP A 127 -4.29 -1.78 17.17
C ASP A 127 -3.15 -1.26 16.26
N ILE A 128 -3.32 -0.10 15.63
CA ILE A 128 -2.26 0.55 14.81
C ILE A 128 -1.04 0.92 15.67
N VAL A 129 -1.26 1.50 16.85
CA VAL A 129 -0.20 2.00 17.74
C VAL A 129 0.52 0.85 18.46
N THR A 130 -0.19 -0.23 18.81
CA THR A 130 0.35 -1.39 19.53
C THR A 130 0.68 -2.58 18.65
N SER A 131 0.62 -2.42 17.33
CA SER A 131 1.08 -3.44 16.38
C SER A 131 2.59 -3.70 16.54
N PRO A 132 3.05 -4.97 16.44
CA PRO A 132 4.45 -5.34 16.69
C PRO A 132 5.45 -4.60 15.78
N ASP A 133 5.05 -4.33 14.54
CA ASP A 133 5.88 -3.67 13.53
C ASP A 133 5.73 -2.13 13.55
N SER A 134 4.83 -1.62 14.40
CA SER A 134 4.56 -0.20 14.53
C SER A 134 5.56 0.47 15.47
N GLN A 135 5.93 1.68 15.10
CA GLN A 135 6.78 2.57 15.86
C GLN A 135 6.05 3.90 15.98
N THR A 136 6.07 4.50 17.17
CA THR A 136 5.43 5.79 17.41
C THR A 136 6.47 6.82 17.81
N ILE A 137 6.54 7.94 17.10
CA ILE A 137 7.25 9.14 17.55
C ILE A 137 6.25 10.01 18.32
N ILE A 138 6.57 10.32 19.58
CA ILE A 138 5.81 11.28 20.38
C ILE A 138 6.67 12.49 20.72
N LEU A 139 6.05 13.65 20.80
CA LEU A 139 6.67 14.88 21.29
C LEU A 139 6.07 15.23 22.64
N LEU A 140 6.91 15.26 23.67
CA LEU A 140 6.52 15.57 25.05
C LEU A 140 7.22 16.83 25.54
N ARG A 141 6.50 17.66 26.29
CA ARG A 141 7.11 18.77 27.03
C ARG A 141 7.67 18.30 28.36
N SER A 142 8.59 19.07 28.91
CA SER A 142 9.04 18.85 30.28
C SER A 142 7.89 19.12 31.26
N HIS A 143 7.87 18.37 32.35
CA HIS A 143 6.89 18.55 33.42
C HIS A 143 6.97 19.96 34.04
N THR A 144 8.19 20.48 34.20
CA THR A 144 8.48 21.81 34.74
C THR A 144 7.93 22.93 33.86
N ASP A 145 8.13 22.87 32.54
CA ASP A 145 7.68 23.91 31.62
C ASP A 145 6.15 24.02 31.59
N VAL A 146 5.46 22.89 31.75
CA VAL A 146 3.99 22.85 31.80
C VAL A 146 3.47 23.41 33.12
N LEU A 147 4.11 23.08 34.25
CA LEU A 147 3.79 23.69 35.54
C LEU A 147 3.99 25.21 35.54
N GLU A 148 5.08 25.69 34.96
CA GLU A 148 5.34 27.12 34.80
C GLU A 148 4.31 27.80 33.90
N GLU A 149 3.89 27.16 32.79
CA GLU A 149 2.80 27.69 31.96
C GLU A 149 1.50 27.81 32.77
N TYR A 150 1.17 26.83 33.60
CA TYR A 150 -0.03 26.88 34.42
C TYR A 150 0.01 27.97 35.48
N ARG A 151 1.20 28.23 36.07
CA ARG A 151 1.42 29.37 36.98
C ARG A 151 1.36 30.71 36.24
N GLY A 152 1.83 30.77 34.99
CA GLY A 152 1.94 32.00 34.20
C GLY A 152 0.66 32.45 33.49
N ARG A 153 -0.41 31.64 33.46
CA ARG A 153 -1.69 32.00 32.81
C ARG A 153 -2.47 33.12 33.54
N GLU A 154 -1.94 33.65 34.64
CA GLU A 154 -2.55 34.65 35.52
C GLU A 154 -2.63 36.09 34.97
N HIS A 155 -2.19 36.38 33.72
CA HIS A 155 -2.17 37.75 33.18
C HIS A 155 -3.07 38.01 31.95
N THR A 156 -3.88 37.04 31.53
CA THR A 156 -4.91 37.26 30.50
C THR A 156 -6.30 36.93 31.04
N GLY A 157 -6.63 37.50 32.20
CA GLY A 157 -7.99 37.53 32.73
C GLY A 157 -8.80 38.63 32.05
N VAL A 158 -9.74 38.23 31.19
CA VAL A 158 -11.10 38.79 31.01
C VAL A 158 -11.26 40.28 31.39
N ARG A 159 -11.36 41.15 30.37
CA ARG A 159 -12.07 42.44 30.51
C ARG A 159 -13.58 42.14 30.61
N PRO A 160 -14.28 42.52 31.70
CA PRO A 160 -15.73 42.43 31.74
C PRO A 160 -16.32 43.61 30.95
N GLY A 161 -17.10 43.30 29.91
CA GLY A 161 -17.93 44.27 29.20
C GLY A 161 -17.35 44.76 27.86
N THR A 162 -17.56 44.00 26.79
CA THR A 162 -17.82 44.60 25.48
C THR A 162 -18.76 43.68 24.70
N THR A 163 -19.88 44.26 24.32
CA THR A 163 -21.02 43.76 23.54
C THR A 163 -20.59 42.94 22.31
N PRO A 164 -21.31 41.85 21.96
CA PRO A 164 -21.00 41.07 20.76
C PRO A 164 -21.18 41.91 19.48
N PRO A 165 -20.21 41.91 18.54
CA PRO A 165 -20.42 42.46 17.20
C PRO A 165 -21.33 41.53 16.37
N PRO A 166 -22.09 42.07 15.40
CA PRO A 166 -23.09 41.32 14.66
C PRO A 166 -22.45 40.34 13.68
N ALA A 167 -23.11 39.21 13.55
CA ALA A 167 -22.75 38.09 12.70
C ALA A 167 -22.93 38.39 11.20
N GLU A 168 -21.86 38.18 10.45
CA GLU A 168 -21.82 37.90 9.00
C GLU A 168 -20.57 37.03 8.77
N SER A 169 -20.53 35.92 8.02
CA SER A 169 -21.52 35.03 7.42
C SER A 169 -20.75 33.74 7.02
N ARG A 170 -21.44 32.59 7.11
CA ARG A 170 -21.23 31.31 6.38
C ARG A 170 -19.83 30.67 6.39
N ASP A 171 -19.71 29.53 7.07
CA ASP A 171 -19.73 28.23 6.40
C ASP A 171 -20.02 27.10 7.41
N THR A 172 -20.61 26.03 6.87
CA THR A 172 -21.18 24.80 7.47
C THR A 172 -20.46 24.22 8.70
N ASP A 173 -21.09 24.25 9.88
CA ASP A 173 -20.75 23.38 11.02
C ASP A 173 -21.90 23.39 12.06
N ARG A 174 -23.09 22.91 11.68
CA ARG A 174 -24.22 22.76 12.62
C ARG A 174 -24.83 21.36 12.71
N ASP A 175 -24.26 20.36 12.03
CA ASP A 175 -24.75 18.97 12.07
C ASP A 175 -23.76 17.98 12.73
N ARG A 176 -22.79 18.45 13.52
CA ARG A 176 -21.78 17.60 14.22
C ARG A 176 -21.98 17.49 15.73
N GLU A 177 -23.19 17.72 16.24
CA GLU A 177 -23.46 17.62 17.69
C GLU A 177 -23.78 16.19 18.17
N SER A 178 -23.88 15.19 17.29
CA SER A 178 -24.35 13.84 17.67
C SER A 178 -23.27 12.79 17.92
N GLU A 179 -21.98 13.10 17.78
CA GLU A 179 -20.88 12.11 17.95
C GLU A 179 -19.72 12.69 18.77
N ARG A 180 -19.98 13.15 20.01
CA ARG A 180 -18.88 13.46 20.93
C ARG A 180 -18.21 12.16 21.37
N GLY A 181 -17.03 11.89 20.82
CA GLY A 181 -16.20 10.74 21.16
C GLY A 181 -15.77 10.70 22.63
N ARG A 182 -15.48 9.49 23.13
CA ARG A 182 -15.11 9.20 24.53
C ARG A 182 -13.91 10.02 25.04
N PHE A 183 -13.04 10.49 24.15
CA PHE A 183 -11.82 11.22 24.49
C PHE A 183 -11.90 12.74 24.32
N CYS A 184 -13.06 13.31 23.95
CA CYS A 184 -13.23 14.76 23.74
C CYS A 184 -12.82 15.59 24.97
N GLU A 185 -13.00 15.05 26.18
CA GLU A 185 -12.67 15.74 27.42
C GLU A 185 -11.17 15.72 27.78
N VAL A 186 -10.31 14.95 27.11
CA VAL A 186 -8.92 14.73 27.55
C VAL A 186 -8.07 16.00 27.48
N PHE A 187 -8.20 16.75 26.38
CA PHE A 187 -7.35 17.91 26.12
C PHE A 187 -8.09 19.22 26.41
N SER A 188 -7.47 20.10 27.20
CA SER A 188 -8.08 21.38 27.61
C SER A 188 -8.24 22.42 26.49
N ASP A 189 -7.81 22.11 25.26
CA ASP A 189 -7.90 22.94 24.06
C ASP A 189 -8.95 22.45 23.04
N SER A 190 -9.65 21.36 23.38
CA SER A 190 -10.90 20.97 22.75
C SER A 190 -12.02 21.78 23.42
N ASP A 191 -12.61 22.72 22.68
CA ASP A 191 -13.69 23.57 23.20
C ASP A 191 -14.87 22.66 23.60
N SER A 192 -15.18 22.60 24.89
CA SER A 192 -16.42 22.05 25.41
C SER A 192 -17.03 23.08 26.35
N ASP A 193 -18.11 23.71 25.88
CA ASP A 193 -19.12 24.22 26.80
C ASP A 193 -19.66 23.02 27.59
N ASP A 194 -19.76 23.20 28.90
CA ASP A 194 -20.23 22.21 29.87
C ASP A 194 -21.54 21.57 29.39
N SER A 195 -21.49 20.27 29.13
CA SER A 195 -22.67 19.43 29.08
C SER A 195 -22.30 18.04 29.60
N SER A 196 -22.82 17.72 30.77
CA SER A 196 -23.02 16.34 31.19
C SER A 196 -23.78 15.58 30.11
N ASP A 197 -23.45 14.31 29.86
CA ASP A 197 -24.43 13.22 30.01
C ASP A 197 -23.85 11.86 29.60
N GLU A 198 -24.22 10.88 30.42
CA GLU A 198 -24.49 9.45 30.23
C GLU A 198 -23.72 8.61 29.20
N ALA A 199 -23.11 7.54 29.74
CA ALA A 199 -22.41 6.49 29.02
C ALA A 199 -23.38 5.57 28.25
N GLY A 200 -23.55 5.82 26.96
CA GLY A 200 -24.15 4.87 26.01
C GLY A 200 -23.12 3.85 25.52
N ASN A 201 -23.01 2.69 26.21
CA ASN A 201 -22.26 1.54 25.70
C ASN A 201 -23.10 0.78 24.66
N SER A 202 -22.77 0.92 23.38
CA SER A 202 -23.15 -0.05 22.35
C SER A 202 -21.90 -0.52 21.61
N ALA A 203 -21.39 -1.68 21.98
CA ALA A 203 -20.32 -2.37 21.27
C ALA A 203 -20.80 -3.76 20.85
N GLU A 204 -20.84 -4.02 19.55
CA GLU A 204 -20.94 -5.37 18.99
C GLU A 204 -19.55 -6.05 19.03
N PRO A 205 -19.46 -7.38 19.18
CA PRO A 205 -18.19 -8.03 19.49
C PRO A 205 -17.45 -8.55 18.24
N THR A 206 -16.24 -8.05 18.01
CA THR A 206 -15.22 -8.61 17.10
C THR A 206 -14.01 -9.16 17.87
N GLN A 207 -13.29 -10.10 17.26
CA GLN A 207 -12.57 -11.23 17.89
C GLN A 207 -11.22 -10.96 18.61
N ASN A 208 -10.86 -9.72 18.96
CA ASN A 208 -9.60 -9.39 19.71
C ASN A 208 -9.82 -9.00 21.18
N ARG A 209 -10.92 -9.49 21.75
CA ARG A 209 -11.56 -8.98 22.97
C ARG A 209 -10.66 -8.83 24.21
N SER A 210 -9.61 -9.65 24.42
CA SER A 210 -8.90 -9.65 25.71
C SER A 210 -7.97 -8.45 25.94
N GLU A 211 -7.20 -8.00 24.95
CA GLU A 211 -6.20 -6.95 25.15
C GLU A 211 -6.84 -5.55 25.13
N TRP A 212 -7.77 -5.34 24.20
CA TRP A 212 -8.58 -4.11 24.16
C TRP A 212 -9.47 -3.96 25.40
N GLU A 213 -10.06 -5.02 25.95
CA GLU A 213 -10.82 -4.92 27.21
C GLU A 213 -9.94 -4.49 28.38
N MET A 214 -8.73 -5.06 28.49
CA MET A 214 -7.77 -4.63 29.50
C MET A 214 -7.37 -3.17 29.32
N PHE A 215 -7.08 -2.73 28.09
CA PHE A 215 -6.77 -1.33 27.80
C PHE A 215 -7.96 -0.40 28.08
N SER A 216 -9.14 -0.71 27.55
CA SER A 216 -10.36 0.10 27.67
C SER A 216 -10.85 0.24 29.11
N SER A 217 -10.58 -0.76 29.97
CA SER A 217 -10.80 -0.65 31.42
C SER A 217 -9.87 0.39 32.05
N GLY A 218 -8.56 0.36 31.73
CA GLY A 218 -7.57 1.35 32.18
C GLY A 218 -7.82 2.76 31.62
N VAL A 219 -8.42 2.87 30.42
CA VAL A 219 -8.81 4.16 29.85
C VAL A 219 -9.83 4.88 30.73
N ASN A 220 -10.78 4.19 31.36
CA ASN A 220 -11.75 4.84 32.25
C ASN A 220 -11.06 5.44 33.48
N GLU A 221 -10.11 4.72 34.06
CA GLU A 221 -9.28 5.23 35.16
C GLU A 221 -8.46 6.45 34.72
N PHE A 222 -7.84 6.38 33.54
CA PHE A 222 -7.13 7.52 32.95
C PHE A 222 -8.03 8.75 32.80
N LEU A 223 -9.26 8.59 32.26
CA LEU A 223 -10.21 9.69 32.09
C LEU A 223 -10.64 10.31 33.44
N LEU A 224 -10.89 9.47 34.44
CA LEU A 224 -11.19 9.94 35.81
C LEU A 224 -10.02 10.74 36.38
N ASN A 225 -8.79 10.26 36.20
CA ASN A 225 -7.58 10.95 36.64
C ASN A 225 -7.38 12.27 35.89
N VAL A 226 -7.67 12.34 34.59
CA VAL A 226 -7.63 13.60 33.82
C VAL A 226 -8.63 14.62 34.37
N ARG A 227 -9.87 14.20 34.67
CA ARG A 227 -10.89 15.07 35.29
C ARG A 227 -10.46 15.55 36.67
N GLU A 228 -9.91 14.66 37.50
CA GLU A 228 -9.42 15.00 38.83
C GLU A 228 -8.25 16.01 38.75
N ARG A 229 -7.29 15.79 37.84
CA ARG A 229 -6.19 16.74 37.58
C ARG A 229 -6.72 18.09 37.09
N ARG A 230 -7.73 18.11 36.22
CA ARG A 230 -8.38 19.34 35.76
C ARG A 230 -9.08 20.07 36.90
N ALA A 231 -9.82 19.34 37.75
CA ALA A 231 -10.45 19.90 38.95
C ALA A 231 -9.39 20.51 39.88
N LYS A 232 -8.26 19.82 40.13
CA LYS A 232 -7.14 20.34 40.91
C LYS A 232 -6.58 21.66 40.33
N ARG A 233 -6.47 21.77 39.00
CA ARG A 233 -6.07 23.02 38.33
C ARG A 233 -7.10 24.14 38.51
N ASN A 234 -8.39 23.83 38.42
CA ASN A 234 -9.47 24.82 38.51
C ASN A 234 -9.78 25.24 39.97
N SER A 235 -9.63 24.34 40.94
CA SER A 235 -9.85 24.59 42.37
C SER A 235 -8.65 25.26 43.06
N SER A 236 -7.50 25.31 42.40
CA SER A 236 -6.35 26.09 42.86
C SER A 236 -6.65 27.57 42.68
N ASN A 237 -7.32 28.13 43.69
CA ASN A 237 -7.60 29.55 43.80
C ASN A 237 -6.26 30.34 43.84
N TRP A 238 -6.28 31.58 43.36
CA TRP A 238 -5.20 32.57 43.12
C TRP A 238 -3.97 32.66 44.07
N GLN A 239 -3.91 31.91 45.16
CA GLN A 239 -2.83 31.91 46.15
C GLN A 239 -2.19 30.53 46.38
N LYS A 240 -2.73 29.44 45.82
CA LYS A 240 -2.17 28.08 46.00
C LYS A 240 -1.37 27.66 44.78
N GLU A 241 -0.12 27.28 45.01
CA GLU A 241 0.75 26.64 44.03
C GLU A 241 0.05 25.41 43.42
N ILE A 242 0.00 25.35 42.09
CA ILE A 242 -0.53 24.18 41.37
C ILE A 242 0.37 22.98 41.68
N PRO A 243 -0.18 21.89 42.26
CA PRO A 243 0.63 20.77 42.68
C PRO A 243 1.19 20.02 41.45
N PRO A 244 2.40 19.44 41.54
CA PRO A 244 2.99 18.61 40.48
C PRO A 244 2.07 17.48 39.98
N SER A 245 1.22 16.93 40.86
CA SER A 245 0.24 15.90 40.54
C SER A 245 -0.89 16.36 39.61
N ALA A 246 -1.03 17.66 39.38
CA ALA A 246 -2.03 18.22 38.48
C ALA A 246 -1.60 18.18 36.99
N VAL A 247 -0.40 17.68 36.68
CA VAL A 247 0.11 17.51 35.32
C VAL A 247 0.21 16.02 35.01
N GLY A 248 -0.57 15.55 34.04
CA GLY A 248 -0.52 14.18 33.52
C GLY A 248 -0.09 14.11 32.05
N ALA A 249 -0.09 12.92 31.47
CA ALA A 249 0.30 12.68 30.07
C ALA A 249 -0.45 13.60 29.09
N GLU A 250 -1.74 13.86 29.33
CA GLU A 250 -2.59 14.73 28.50
C GLU A 250 -2.11 16.18 28.44
N SER A 251 -1.34 16.59 29.44
CA SER A 251 -0.78 17.94 29.55
C SER A 251 0.59 18.04 28.89
N LEU A 252 1.34 16.93 28.85
CA LEU A 252 2.71 16.87 28.31
C LEU A 252 2.74 16.64 26.80
N ILE A 253 1.80 15.88 26.25
CA ILE A 253 1.80 15.50 24.84
C ILE A 253 1.51 16.68 23.91
N VAL A 254 2.36 16.83 22.89
CA VAL A 254 2.31 17.89 21.87
C VAL A 254 1.82 17.34 20.54
N ALA A 255 2.38 16.19 20.13
CA ALA A 255 2.09 15.54 18.87
C ALA A 255 2.51 14.08 18.91
N ALA A 256 1.95 13.28 18.02
CA ALA A 256 2.27 11.87 17.85
C ALA A 256 2.22 11.48 16.38
N ALA A 257 3.06 10.52 15.99
CA ALA A 257 3.04 9.89 14.69
C ALA A 257 3.33 8.40 14.80
N ALA A 258 2.43 7.56 14.28
CA ALA A 258 2.61 6.12 14.19
C ALA A 258 2.99 5.73 12.76
N TYR A 259 4.06 4.95 12.62
CA TYR A 259 4.58 4.50 11.34
C TYR A 259 5.07 3.07 11.41
N LYS A 260 5.20 2.43 10.26
CA LYS A 260 5.72 1.06 10.13
C LYS A 260 6.74 0.99 9.00
N LEU A 261 7.76 0.16 9.18
CA LEU A 261 8.75 -0.12 8.15
C LEU A 261 8.44 -1.48 7.55
N ARG A 262 8.08 -1.53 6.27
CA ARG A 262 7.71 -2.75 5.56
C ARG A 262 8.58 -2.96 4.33
N ARG A 263 8.62 -4.19 3.83
CA ARG A 263 9.26 -4.52 2.55
C ARG A 263 8.18 -5.04 1.60
N LEU A 264 8.03 -4.39 0.44
CA LEU A 264 7.06 -4.80 -0.58
C LEU A 264 7.53 -6.05 -1.34
N GLU A 265 6.62 -6.66 -2.09
CA GLU A 265 6.92 -7.82 -2.95
C GLU A 265 8.05 -7.53 -3.95
N MET A 266 8.12 -6.30 -4.44
CA MET A 266 9.17 -5.82 -5.36
C MET A 266 10.53 -5.62 -4.70
N GLY A 267 10.66 -5.90 -3.39
CA GLY A 267 11.90 -5.85 -2.62
C GLY A 267 12.23 -4.49 -2.00
N GLU A 268 11.46 -3.45 -2.32
CA GLU A 268 11.63 -2.08 -1.82
C GLU A 268 11.26 -1.95 -0.35
N LYS A 269 12.04 -1.19 0.40
CA LYS A 269 11.77 -0.84 1.79
C LYS A 269 10.92 0.42 1.86
N VAL A 270 9.73 0.29 2.39
CA VAL A 270 8.74 1.35 2.52
C VAL A 270 8.62 1.75 3.99
N LEU A 271 8.84 3.03 4.26
CA LEU A 271 8.44 3.65 5.51
C LEU A 271 7.01 4.18 5.33
N GLU A 272 6.03 3.62 6.01
CA GLU A 272 4.64 3.99 5.86
C GLU A 272 4.14 4.72 7.10
N LEU A 273 3.67 5.96 6.93
CA LEU A 273 3.01 6.74 7.96
C LEU A 273 1.55 6.35 8.07
N SER A 274 1.16 5.74 9.18
CA SER A 274 -0.22 5.33 9.44
C SER A 274 -1.04 6.46 10.05
N LEU A 275 -0.52 7.12 11.09
CA LEU A 275 -1.23 8.22 11.76
C LEU A 275 -0.26 9.36 12.08
N LEU A 276 -0.68 10.61 11.89
CA LEU A 276 0.06 11.80 12.30
C LEU A 276 -0.89 12.87 12.79
N THR A 277 -0.68 13.37 14.01
CA THR A 277 -1.44 14.51 14.51
C THR A 277 -0.61 15.42 15.39
N THR A 278 -1.03 16.67 15.45
CA THR A 278 -0.53 17.68 16.38
C THR A 278 -1.70 18.25 17.14
N ARG A 279 -1.56 18.30 18.46
CA ARG A 279 -2.56 18.87 19.36
C ARG A 279 -2.87 20.32 18.97
N ARG A 280 -4.15 20.70 19.06
CA ARG A 280 -4.71 21.93 18.48
C ARG A 280 -3.93 23.19 18.89
N CYS A 281 -3.56 23.31 20.17
CA CYS A 281 -2.81 24.45 20.69
C CYS A 281 -1.36 24.57 20.17
N TYR A 282 -0.80 23.52 19.55
CA TYR A 282 0.54 23.52 18.95
C TYR A 282 0.52 23.46 17.41
N ARG A 283 -0.67 23.46 16.79
CA ARG A 283 -0.79 23.54 15.33
C ARG A 283 -0.20 24.87 14.84
N LYS A 284 0.43 24.82 13.67
CA LYS A 284 1.16 25.95 13.03
C LYS A 284 2.44 26.39 13.74
N CYS A 285 2.92 25.66 14.76
CA CYS A 285 4.25 25.83 15.35
C CYS A 285 5.33 24.96 14.69
N ARG A 286 5.09 24.50 13.44
CA ARG A 286 5.97 23.58 12.67
C ARG A 286 6.24 22.21 13.32
N VAL A 287 5.49 21.85 14.36
CA VAL A 287 5.61 20.55 15.06
C VAL A 287 5.40 19.37 14.10
N GLY A 288 4.30 19.37 13.33
CA GLY A 288 4.04 18.30 12.36
C GLY A 288 5.14 18.18 11.29
N SER A 289 5.59 19.32 10.73
CA SER A 289 6.69 19.32 9.76
C SER A 289 7.98 18.77 10.37
N TYR A 290 8.27 19.10 11.62
CA TYR A 290 9.43 18.55 12.33
C TYR A 290 9.35 17.03 12.49
N ILE A 291 8.17 16.46 12.82
CA ILE A 291 8.01 15.01 12.86
C ILE A 291 8.26 14.38 11.48
N VAL A 292 7.75 14.98 10.40
CA VAL A 292 8.01 14.48 9.04
C VAL A 292 9.51 14.53 8.70
N GLU A 293 10.23 15.58 9.11
CA GLU A 293 11.69 15.64 8.95
C GLU A 293 12.42 14.58 9.79
N LEU A 294 11.94 14.26 10.99
CA LEU A 294 12.46 13.13 11.76
C LEU A 294 12.22 11.80 11.05
N LEU A 295 11.03 11.61 10.47
CA LEU A 295 10.70 10.41 9.72
C LEU A 295 11.59 10.24 8.48
N LYS A 296 11.96 11.35 7.84
CA LYS A 296 12.91 11.35 6.74
C LYS A 296 14.34 10.99 7.13
N SER A 297 14.66 11.07 8.43
CA SER A 297 16.02 10.81 8.92
C SER A 297 16.27 9.31 9.04
N PRO A 298 17.24 8.75 8.32
CA PRO A 298 17.57 7.32 8.40
C PRO A 298 18.14 6.94 9.77
N ALA A 299 18.73 7.90 10.49
CA ALA A 299 19.20 7.71 11.85
C ALA A 299 18.05 7.41 12.82
N VAL A 300 16.83 7.86 12.52
CA VAL A 300 15.64 7.67 13.36
C VAL A 300 14.86 6.44 12.92
N CYS A 301 14.55 6.34 11.63
CA CYS A 301 13.63 5.31 11.11
C CYS A 301 14.33 4.08 10.53
N GLY A 302 15.66 4.11 10.41
CA GLY A 302 16.43 3.11 9.68
C GLY A 302 16.46 3.39 8.17
N THR A 303 17.06 2.48 7.42
CA THR A 303 17.16 2.61 5.95
C THR A 303 15.84 2.24 5.27
N TYR A 304 15.36 3.13 4.41
CA TYR A 304 14.17 2.94 3.58
C TYR A 304 14.40 3.57 2.20
N ASP A 305 13.68 3.11 1.19
CA ASP A 305 13.78 3.57 -0.20
C ASP A 305 12.72 4.65 -0.49
N VAL A 306 11.52 4.49 0.08
CA VAL A 306 10.41 5.42 -0.06
C VAL A 306 9.69 5.64 1.27
N PHE A 307 9.26 6.87 1.50
CA PHE A 307 8.37 7.26 2.59
C PHE A 307 6.98 7.52 2.03
N LEU A 308 5.98 6.79 2.50
CA LEU A 308 4.58 6.88 2.07
C LEU A 308 3.71 7.48 3.17
N ALA A 309 2.73 8.28 2.77
CA ALA A 309 1.69 8.79 3.64
C ALA A 309 0.35 8.81 2.91
N HIS A 310 -0.70 8.43 3.63
CA HIS A 310 -2.08 8.64 3.21
C HIS A 310 -2.55 10.00 3.71
N ALA A 311 -2.81 10.93 2.79
CA ALA A 311 -3.22 12.27 3.13
C ALA A 311 -4.72 12.46 2.86
N GLU A 312 -5.48 12.91 3.85
CA GLU A 312 -6.81 13.49 3.64
C GLU A 312 -6.73 14.70 2.71
N SER A 313 -7.84 15.06 2.06
CA SER A 313 -7.90 16.20 1.13
C SER A 313 -7.43 17.52 1.76
N ASN A 314 -7.63 17.70 3.07
CA ASN A 314 -7.18 18.88 3.82
C ASN A 314 -5.66 18.89 4.12
N ALA A 315 -5.00 17.72 4.08
CA ALA A 315 -3.63 17.48 4.52
C ALA A 315 -2.65 17.36 3.35
N VAL A 316 -3.12 17.15 2.11
CA VAL A 316 -2.26 17.08 0.91
C VAL A 316 -1.28 18.25 0.85
N ASN A 317 -1.79 19.49 0.99
CA ASN A 317 -0.97 20.71 0.98
C ASN A 317 0.10 20.74 2.08
N PHE A 318 -0.14 20.10 3.23
CA PHE A 318 0.84 19.99 4.30
C PHE A 318 1.98 19.03 3.90
N PHE A 319 1.64 17.86 3.36
CA PHE A 319 2.62 16.87 2.92
C PHE A 319 3.41 17.32 1.70
N THR A 320 2.78 18.03 0.75
CA THR A 320 3.49 18.66 -0.39
C THR A 320 4.54 19.66 0.09
N LYS A 321 4.23 20.47 1.11
CA LYS A 321 5.21 21.40 1.72
C LYS A 321 6.34 20.66 2.45
N CYS A 322 6.08 19.43 2.88
CA CYS A 322 7.10 18.53 3.41
C CYS A 322 7.79 17.73 2.29
N GLY A 323 7.60 18.04 1.01
CA GLY A 323 8.31 17.42 -0.10
C GLY A 323 7.79 16.05 -0.54
N LEU A 324 6.59 15.63 -0.10
CA LEU A 324 5.92 14.45 -0.65
C LEU A 324 5.20 14.83 -1.95
N SER A 325 5.14 13.90 -2.89
CA SER A 325 4.47 14.04 -4.19
C SER A 325 3.20 13.20 -4.25
N ASP A 326 2.15 13.79 -4.78
CA ASP A 326 0.86 13.17 -5.14
C ASP A 326 0.81 12.70 -6.60
N ASP A 327 1.96 12.58 -7.28
CA ASP A 327 2.02 12.09 -8.67
C ASP A 327 1.44 10.67 -8.78
N ALA A 328 0.33 10.56 -9.51
CA ALA A 328 -0.42 9.33 -9.67
C ALA A 328 0.41 8.20 -10.30
N LEU A 329 1.29 8.50 -11.26
CA LEU A 329 2.12 7.48 -11.93
C LEU A 329 3.22 6.97 -11.01
N LEU A 330 3.84 7.87 -10.24
CA LEU A 330 4.84 7.49 -9.24
C LEU A 330 4.20 6.62 -8.14
N ASN A 331 3.04 7.06 -7.63
CA ASN A 331 2.36 6.41 -6.53
C ASN A 331 1.66 5.11 -6.95
N ASP A 332 1.41 4.87 -8.23
CA ASP A 332 0.86 3.59 -8.73
C ASP A 332 1.81 2.41 -8.50
N LYS A 333 3.12 2.69 -8.41
CA LYS A 333 4.13 1.68 -8.03
C LYS A 333 3.85 1.08 -6.64
N PHE A 334 3.26 1.86 -5.75
CA PHE A 334 2.98 1.49 -4.36
C PHE A 334 1.49 1.17 -4.14
N LYS A 335 0.78 0.77 -5.20
CA LYS A 335 -0.65 0.44 -5.13
C LYS A 335 -1.00 -0.65 -4.11
N GLU A 336 -0.06 -1.54 -3.78
CA GLU A 336 -0.23 -2.54 -2.71
C GLU A 336 -0.59 -1.91 -1.36
N VAL A 337 -0.06 -0.70 -1.09
CA VAL A 337 -0.31 0.05 0.15
C VAL A 337 -1.59 0.90 0.06
N ARG A 338 -2.10 1.14 -1.16
CA ARG A 338 -3.24 2.04 -1.40
C ARG A 338 -4.52 1.58 -0.71
N ASP A 339 -4.73 0.28 -0.59
CA ASP A 339 -6.01 -0.31 -0.18
C ASP A 339 -6.29 -0.24 1.34
N GLU A 340 -5.35 0.28 2.15
CA GLU A 340 -5.54 0.37 3.61
C GLU A 340 -6.43 1.53 4.06
N TRP A 341 -6.59 2.58 3.26
CA TRP A 341 -7.31 3.81 3.65
C TRP A 341 -8.26 4.30 2.55
N THR A 342 -9.54 4.48 2.88
CA THR A 342 -10.52 5.06 1.96
C THR A 342 -10.47 6.59 1.95
N ASN A 343 -10.86 7.23 0.83
CA ASN A 343 -10.95 8.70 0.70
C ASN A 343 -9.64 9.48 0.97
N THR A 344 -8.49 8.81 0.87
CA THR A 344 -7.17 9.44 1.03
C THR A 344 -6.41 9.50 -0.30
N THR A 345 -5.52 10.47 -0.40
CA THR A 345 -4.53 10.58 -1.48
C THR A 345 -3.22 9.96 -1.00
N LEU A 346 -2.78 8.88 -1.63
CA LEU A 346 -1.45 8.33 -1.40
C LEU A 346 -0.38 9.31 -1.91
N MET A 347 0.57 9.65 -1.05
CA MET A 347 1.69 10.53 -1.36
C MET A 347 3.02 9.86 -1.03
N SER A 348 4.06 10.10 -1.84
CA SER A 348 5.38 9.50 -1.65
C SER A 348 6.52 10.52 -1.59
N TYR A 349 7.53 10.21 -0.79
CA TYR A 349 8.83 10.87 -0.78
C TYR A 349 9.91 9.84 -1.06
N LEU A 350 10.67 10.05 -2.14
CA LEU A 350 11.78 9.19 -2.51
C LEU A 350 13.03 9.61 -1.73
N ALA A 351 13.59 8.68 -0.96
CA ALA A 351 14.81 8.91 -0.22
C ALA A 351 16.01 9.13 -1.17
N PRO A 352 16.85 10.17 -0.96
CA PRO A 352 18.11 10.30 -1.68
C PRO A 352 19.00 9.05 -1.54
N PHE A 353 19.68 8.64 -2.62
CA PHE A 353 20.55 7.45 -2.62
C PHE A 353 21.65 7.46 -1.53
N SER A 354 22.05 8.65 -1.06
CA SER A 354 23.08 8.84 -0.03
C SER A 354 22.68 8.32 1.35
N ILE A 355 21.40 8.03 1.57
CA ILE A 355 20.84 7.63 2.88
C ILE A 355 21.36 6.26 3.37
N GLY A 356 21.87 5.40 2.49
CA GLY A 356 22.38 4.06 2.84
C GLY A 356 23.86 3.98 3.23
N ASN A 357 24.69 4.99 2.91
CA ASN A 357 26.15 4.85 2.95
C ASN A 357 26.87 5.48 4.15
N GLN A 358 26.15 6.10 5.10
CA GLN A 358 26.79 6.78 6.23
C GLN A 358 27.38 5.85 7.31
N TYR A 359 27.20 4.52 7.20
CA TYR A 359 27.74 3.55 8.18
C TYR A 359 28.89 2.69 7.67
N GLN A 360 29.39 2.90 6.45
CA GLN A 360 30.62 2.24 6.00
C GLN A 360 31.82 3.19 6.09
N SER A 361 32.59 2.98 7.16
CA SER A 361 33.99 3.37 7.38
C SER A 361 34.26 4.62 8.23
N PRO A 362 34.55 4.46 9.55
CA PRO A 362 35.29 5.44 10.32
C PRO A 362 36.78 5.21 10.06
N VAL A 363 37.30 5.67 8.92
CA VAL A 363 38.74 5.91 8.82
C VAL A 363 38.96 7.38 9.18
N PRO A 364 39.62 7.68 10.32
CA PRO A 364 40.00 9.03 10.64
C PRO A 364 41.20 9.39 9.76
N HIS A 365 40.93 9.86 8.54
CA HIS A 365 41.92 10.66 7.83
C HIS A 365 41.76 12.10 8.28
N ALA A 366 42.55 12.41 9.32
CA ALA A 366 43.02 13.75 9.58
C ALA A 366 43.61 14.34 8.29
N ASP A 367 43.40 15.64 8.12
CA ASP A 367 44.12 16.52 7.22
C ASP A 367 44.03 16.17 5.74
N LEU A 368 42.94 16.58 5.09
CA LEU A 368 42.99 16.95 3.68
C LEU A 368 42.01 18.10 3.40
N ASP A 369 42.43 19.31 3.77
CA ASP A 369 42.15 20.50 2.95
C ASP A 369 42.75 20.24 1.56
N SER A 370 42.04 19.48 0.74
CA SER A 370 42.28 19.42 -0.69
C SER A 370 40.94 19.42 -1.37
N SER A 371 40.60 20.58 -1.92
CA SER A 371 40.01 20.69 -3.24
C SER A 371 40.36 19.47 -4.08
N THR A 372 39.47 18.48 -4.17
CA THR A 372 39.51 17.50 -5.26
C THR A 372 39.04 18.27 -6.50
N PRO A 373 39.94 18.77 -7.36
CA PRO A 373 39.56 19.60 -8.49
C PRO A 373 39.19 18.62 -9.60
N GLY A 374 37.94 18.17 -9.61
CA GLY A 374 37.49 17.20 -10.60
C GLY A 374 36.05 16.69 -10.45
N LEU A 375 35.42 16.89 -9.30
CA LEU A 375 34.02 16.48 -9.05
C LEU A 375 33.19 17.67 -8.54
N SER A 376 33.39 18.84 -9.14
CA SER A 376 32.36 19.89 -9.12
C SER A 376 31.29 19.50 -10.13
N LEU A 377 30.41 18.56 -9.76
CA LEU A 377 29.19 18.31 -10.54
C LEU A 377 28.36 19.59 -10.49
N ASN A 378 28.29 20.28 -11.62
CA ASN A 378 27.42 21.44 -11.76
C ASN A 378 25.98 20.93 -11.67
N LEU A 379 25.24 21.34 -10.63
CA LEU A 379 23.87 20.88 -10.40
C LEU A 379 22.99 21.10 -11.63
N TRP A 380 23.20 22.21 -12.33
CA TRP A 380 22.50 22.54 -13.57
C TRP A 380 22.76 21.52 -14.70
N GLU A 381 24.00 21.03 -14.84
CA GLU A 381 24.33 20.04 -15.87
C GLU A 381 23.66 18.69 -15.57
N VAL A 382 23.65 18.29 -14.29
CA VAL A 382 22.95 17.10 -13.84
C VAL A 382 21.44 17.24 -14.04
N GLU A 383 20.85 18.38 -13.70
CA GLU A 383 19.42 18.67 -13.93
C GLU A 383 19.07 18.57 -15.42
N LEU A 384 19.89 19.17 -16.30
CA LEU A 384 19.70 19.10 -17.75
C LEU A 384 19.82 17.67 -18.28
N GLU A 385 20.80 16.90 -17.80
CA GLU A 385 20.98 15.49 -18.19
C GLU A 385 19.81 14.63 -17.72
N VAL A 386 19.33 14.82 -16.48
CA VAL A 386 18.16 14.15 -15.94
C VAL A 386 16.92 14.46 -16.78
N ASP A 387 16.72 15.71 -17.18
CA ASP A 387 15.59 16.09 -18.04
C ASP A 387 15.69 15.50 -19.44
N LEU A 388 16.90 15.42 -20.01
CA LEU A 388 17.13 14.74 -21.28
C LEU A 388 16.83 13.24 -21.16
N MET A 389 17.28 12.60 -20.07
CA MET A 389 17.00 11.19 -19.78
C MET A 389 15.51 10.94 -19.59
N ARG A 390 14.79 11.82 -18.87
CA ARG A 390 13.33 11.75 -18.74
C ARG A 390 12.64 11.79 -20.10
N LYS A 391 13.06 12.69 -21.00
CA LYS A 391 12.51 12.78 -22.37
C LYS A 391 12.79 11.51 -23.18
N LYS A 392 14.01 10.97 -23.10
CA LYS A 392 14.39 9.71 -23.78
C LYS A 392 13.59 8.53 -23.25
N ALA A 393 13.42 8.43 -21.93
CA ALA A 393 12.64 7.38 -21.28
C ALA A 393 11.16 7.47 -21.66
N LEU A 394 10.57 8.67 -21.68
CA LEU A 394 9.20 8.88 -22.13
C LEU A 394 9.02 8.46 -23.59
N PHE A 395 9.94 8.84 -24.48
CA PHE A 395 9.90 8.43 -25.88
C PHE A 395 9.97 6.90 -26.03
N ALA A 396 10.89 6.24 -25.32
CA ALA A 396 11.00 4.79 -25.34
C ALA A 396 9.73 4.10 -24.83
N TYR A 397 9.15 4.59 -23.74
CA TYR A 397 7.88 4.11 -23.20
C TYR A 397 6.73 4.26 -24.21
N GLN A 398 6.62 5.42 -24.87
CA GLN A 398 5.61 5.64 -25.89
C GLN A 398 5.74 4.67 -27.07
N GLN A 399 6.97 4.41 -27.54
CA GLN A 399 7.21 3.41 -28.59
C GLN A 399 6.82 2.01 -28.14
N GLN A 400 7.18 1.62 -26.91
CA GLN A 400 6.79 0.33 -26.34
C GLN A 400 5.27 0.20 -26.25
N ALA A 401 4.56 1.23 -25.77
CA ALA A 401 3.10 1.23 -25.65
C ALA A 401 2.41 1.08 -27.02
N VAL A 402 2.91 1.76 -28.06
CA VAL A 402 2.40 1.62 -29.44
C VAL A 402 2.60 0.19 -29.95
N CYS A 403 3.79 -0.38 -29.77
CA CYS A 403 4.09 -1.75 -30.18
C CYS A 403 3.19 -2.77 -29.48
N VAL A 404 3.04 -2.67 -28.15
CA VAL A 404 2.16 -3.57 -27.37
C VAL A 404 0.71 -3.43 -27.83
N THR A 405 0.22 -2.20 -28.05
CA THR A 405 -1.15 -1.97 -28.51
C THR A 405 -1.40 -2.59 -29.89
N ARG A 406 -0.45 -2.43 -30.83
CA ARG A 406 -0.52 -3.08 -32.14
C ARG A 406 -0.51 -4.60 -32.03
N LEU A 407 0.35 -5.18 -31.20
CA LEU A 407 0.37 -6.62 -30.96
C LEU A 407 -0.97 -7.14 -30.41
N VAL A 408 -1.58 -6.41 -29.48
CA VAL A 408 -2.91 -6.76 -28.94
C VAL A 408 -3.97 -6.74 -30.04
N GLN A 409 -3.97 -5.72 -30.90
CA GLN A 409 -4.88 -5.63 -32.05
C GLN A 409 -4.65 -6.77 -33.05
N GLU A 410 -3.39 -7.09 -33.38
CA GLU A 410 -3.07 -8.20 -34.27
C GLU A 410 -3.50 -9.54 -33.70
N VAL A 411 -3.28 -9.79 -32.41
CA VAL A 411 -3.75 -11.01 -31.73
C VAL A 411 -5.28 -11.09 -31.78
N SER A 412 -5.99 -9.97 -31.64
CA SER A 412 -7.45 -9.93 -31.77
C SER A 412 -7.90 -10.31 -33.18
N THR A 413 -7.33 -9.67 -34.20
CA THR A 413 -7.64 -9.95 -35.62
C THR A 413 -7.34 -11.40 -35.99
N LEU A 414 -6.19 -11.93 -35.56
CA LEU A 414 -5.81 -13.32 -35.79
C LEU A 414 -6.78 -14.30 -35.11
N ARG A 415 -7.25 -13.99 -33.88
CA ARG A 415 -8.26 -14.80 -33.21
C ARG A 415 -9.60 -14.79 -33.96
N GLU A 416 -10.00 -13.66 -34.52
CA GLU A 416 -11.21 -13.56 -35.35
C GLU A 416 -11.07 -14.37 -36.65
N GLN A 417 -9.94 -14.25 -37.34
CA GLN A 417 -9.64 -15.02 -38.54
C GLN A 417 -9.62 -16.53 -38.26
N LEU A 418 -8.98 -16.96 -37.17
CA LEU A 418 -8.98 -18.35 -36.74
C LEU A 418 -10.41 -18.84 -36.47
N SER A 419 -11.26 -18.01 -35.86
CA SER A 419 -12.67 -18.35 -35.62
C SER A 419 -13.48 -18.52 -36.92
N LEU A 420 -13.18 -17.71 -37.95
CA LEU A 420 -13.78 -17.81 -39.28
C LEU A 420 -13.35 -19.09 -39.99
N GLN A 421 -12.04 -19.36 -40.00
CA GLN A 421 -11.48 -20.59 -40.59
C GLN A 421 -12.02 -21.84 -39.90
N MET A 422 -12.15 -21.84 -38.56
CA MET A 422 -12.76 -22.95 -37.83
C MET A 422 -14.24 -23.17 -38.21
N ARG A 423 -14.99 -22.09 -38.50
CA ARG A 423 -16.38 -22.21 -38.98
C ARG A 423 -16.44 -22.78 -40.39
N GLU A 424 -15.56 -22.32 -41.28
CA GLU A 424 -15.47 -22.81 -42.65
C GLU A 424 -15.09 -24.29 -42.70
N ILE A 425 -14.07 -24.71 -41.94
CA ILE A 425 -13.68 -26.12 -41.81
C ILE A 425 -14.85 -26.97 -41.33
N LYS A 426 -15.62 -26.50 -40.34
CA LYS A 426 -16.82 -27.20 -39.87
C LYS A 426 -17.88 -27.31 -40.97
N SER A 427 -18.11 -26.25 -41.75
CA SER A 427 -19.05 -26.26 -42.88
C SER A 427 -18.63 -27.25 -43.95
N LEU A 428 -17.38 -27.18 -44.41
CA LEU A 428 -16.82 -28.09 -45.42
C LEU A 428 -16.84 -29.54 -44.96
N LYS A 429 -16.61 -29.80 -43.66
CA LYS A 429 -16.72 -31.15 -43.10
C LYS A 429 -18.14 -31.70 -43.18
N ILE A 430 -19.15 -30.86 -42.88
CA ILE A 430 -20.57 -31.24 -43.01
C ILE A 430 -20.90 -31.53 -44.48
N GLU A 431 -20.45 -30.68 -45.40
CA GLU A 431 -20.69 -30.84 -46.84
C GLU A 431 -20.04 -32.12 -47.39
N LEU A 432 -18.78 -32.39 -47.01
CA LEU A 432 -18.09 -33.63 -47.34
C LEU A 432 -18.84 -34.87 -46.84
N GLU A 433 -19.40 -34.83 -45.62
CA GLU A 433 -20.21 -35.92 -45.08
C GLU A 433 -21.52 -36.13 -45.84
N LEU A 434 -22.17 -35.03 -46.26
CA LEU A 434 -23.36 -35.09 -47.11
C LEU A 434 -23.05 -35.68 -48.48
N GLU A 435 -21.95 -35.28 -49.11
CA GLU A 435 -21.57 -35.77 -50.43
C GLU A 435 -21.16 -37.25 -50.38
N ARG A 436 -20.46 -37.67 -49.33
CA ARG A 436 -20.20 -39.10 -49.06
C ARG A 436 -21.49 -39.90 -48.86
N LYS A 437 -22.55 -39.31 -48.29
CA LYS A 437 -23.86 -39.98 -48.18
C LYS A 437 -24.56 -40.06 -49.54
N ARG A 438 -24.50 -39.00 -50.36
CA ARG A 438 -25.04 -39.01 -51.74
C ARG A 438 -24.34 -40.05 -52.60
N HIS A 439 -23.01 -40.06 -52.62
CA HIS A 439 -22.23 -41.02 -53.38
C HIS A 439 -22.59 -42.48 -53.03
N ARG A 440 -22.66 -42.81 -51.73
CA ARG A 440 -23.09 -44.14 -51.27
C ARG A 440 -24.50 -44.51 -51.74
N ARG A 441 -25.44 -43.56 -51.77
CA ARG A 441 -26.80 -43.81 -52.30
C ARG A 441 -26.77 -44.11 -53.79
N THR A 442 -26.00 -43.34 -54.57
CA THR A 442 -25.85 -43.56 -56.01
C THR A 442 -25.17 -44.90 -56.31
N GLU A 443 -24.12 -45.25 -55.57
CA GLU A 443 -23.47 -46.56 -55.66
C GLU A 443 -24.44 -47.69 -55.34
N GLN A 444 -25.24 -47.55 -54.28
CA GLN A 444 -26.28 -48.52 -53.92
C GLN A 444 -27.31 -48.69 -55.04
N GLN A 445 -27.85 -47.59 -55.57
CA GLN A 445 -28.81 -47.61 -56.68
C GLN A 445 -28.21 -48.25 -57.93
N PHE A 446 -26.96 -47.96 -58.26
CA PHE A 446 -26.25 -48.57 -59.37
C PHE A 446 -26.11 -50.10 -59.19
N LEU A 447 -25.74 -50.54 -57.98
CA LEU A 447 -25.63 -51.96 -57.66
C LEU A 447 -27.00 -52.67 -57.72
N GLU A 448 -28.07 -52.05 -57.22
CA GLU A 448 -29.44 -52.56 -57.31
C GLU A 448 -29.89 -52.72 -58.78
N CYS A 449 -29.68 -51.71 -59.62
CA CYS A 449 -29.95 -51.79 -61.07
C CYS A 449 -29.15 -52.91 -61.75
N LYS A 450 -27.86 -53.04 -61.41
CA LYS A 450 -27.00 -54.09 -61.95
C LYS A 450 -27.49 -55.49 -61.53
N LEU A 451 -27.92 -55.65 -60.28
CA LEU A 451 -28.54 -56.88 -59.78
C LEU A 451 -29.85 -57.21 -60.50
N MET A 452 -30.72 -56.22 -60.72
CA MET A 452 -31.96 -56.43 -61.48
C MET A 452 -31.66 -56.87 -62.92
N MET A 453 -30.70 -56.25 -63.59
CA MET A 453 -30.28 -56.63 -64.95
C MET A 453 -29.73 -58.06 -65.00
N THR A 454 -28.88 -58.47 -64.05
CA THR A 454 -28.36 -59.84 -64.02
C THR A 454 -29.45 -60.85 -63.72
N GLN A 455 -30.40 -60.55 -62.82
CA GLN A 455 -31.56 -61.39 -62.55
C GLN A 455 -32.41 -61.59 -63.81
N GLN A 456 -32.72 -60.51 -64.54
CA GLN A 456 -33.46 -60.61 -65.81
C GLN A 456 -32.73 -61.47 -66.86
N LEU A 457 -31.41 -61.36 -66.94
CA LEU A 457 -30.62 -62.21 -67.86
C LEU A 457 -30.68 -63.68 -67.46
N VAL A 458 -30.60 -64.00 -66.16
CA VAL A 458 -30.74 -65.37 -65.65
C VAL A 458 -32.15 -65.92 -65.89
N GLU A 459 -33.19 -65.12 -65.66
CA GLU A 459 -34.58 -65.51 -65.93
C GLU A 459 -34.81 -65.80 -67.42
N LYS A 460 -34.30 -64.97 -68.34
CA LYS A 460 -34.36 -65.23 -69.79
C LYS A 460 -33.63 -66.50 -70.20
N LEU A 461 -32.52 -66.85 -69.55
CA LEU A 461 -31.83 -68.11 -69.76
C LEU A 461 -32.63 -69.31 -69.23
N SER A 462 -33.39 -69.12 -68.15
CA SER A 462 -34.25 -70.17 -67.56
C SER A 462 -35.56 -70.40 -68.31
N SER A 463 -36.13 -69.37 -68.96
CA SER A 463 -37.33 -69.49 -69.79
C SER A 463 -37.05 -69.93 -71.24
N GLY A 464 -35.78 -70.11 -71.62
CA GLY A 464 -35.33 -70.57 -72.93
C GLY A 464 -35.37 -72.09 -73.16
N THR A 465 -36.08 -72.86 -72.34
CA THR A 465 -36.31 -74.31 -72.55
C THR A 465 -37.79 -74.63 -72.72
N ASP A 466 -38.43 -74.05 -73.74
CA ASP A 466 -39.50 -74.76 -74.44
C ASP A 466 -39.64 -74.29 -75.90
N LYS A 467 -39.36 -75.23 -76.80
CA LYS A 467 -39.82 -75.40 -78.19
C LYS A 467 -39.89 -74.18 -79.13
N GLN A 468 -38.88 -74.12 -79.99
CA GLN A 468 -38.99 -74.39 -81.44
C GLN A 468 -40.21 -73.78 -82.17
N ASP A 469 -40.02 -72.72 -82.96
CA ASP A 469 -40.30 -72.81 -84.40
C ASP A 469 -39.68 -71.69 -85.25
N TYR A 470 -39.35 -72.07 -86.47
CA TYR A 470 -38.73 -71.30 -87.54
C TYR A 470 -39.66 -70.21 -88.11
N ARG A 471 -39.10 -69.09 -88.61
CA ARG A 471 -39.25 -68.68 -90.03
C ARG A 471 -38.39 -67.49 -90.46
N VAL A 472 -38.06 -67.61 -91.73
CA VAL A 472 -37.23 -66.80 -92.64
C VAL A 472 -37.96 -65.54 -93.12
N ALA A 473 -37.20 -64.65 -93.77
CA ALA A 473 -37.59 -63.54 -94.65
C ALA A 473 -37.90 -62.23 -93.93
N ASP A 474 -37.63 -61.04 -94.47
CA ASP A 474 -36.87 -60.54 -95.61
C ASP A 474 -36.76 -59.01 -95.38
N ASP A 475 -35.69 -58.39 -95.86
CA ASP A 475 -35.60 -56.94 -96.10
C ASP A 475 -36.54 -56.59 -97.28
N PRO A 476 -37.31 -55.47 -97.30
CA PRO A 476 -36.74 -54.23 -97.86
C PRO A 476 -37.37 -52.87 -97.39
N ARG A 477 -36.53 -51.82 -97.44
CA ARG A 477 -36.77 -50.43 -97.91
C ARG A 477 -37.90 -49.52 -97.32
N ALA A 478 -37.39 -48.40 -96.79
CA ALA A 478 -37.57 -46.99 -97.25
C ALA A 478 -38.78 -46.13 -96.81
N GLU A 479 -38.43 -44.85 -96.54
CA GLU A 479 -39.22 -43.59 -96.50
C GLU A 479 -40.21 -43.39 -95.33
N SER A 480 -40.48 -42.22 -94.77
CA SER A 480 -39.93 -40.86 -94.69
C SER A 480 -40.86 -40.05 -93.72
N VAL A 481 -40.44 -38.84 -93.31
CA VAL A 481 -41.25 -37.69 -92.81
C VAL A 481 -41.34 -37.41 -91.28
N ASP A 482 -40.69 -36.29 -90.95
CA ASP A 482 -40.95 -35.13 -90.04
C ASP A 482 -41.21 -35.18 -88.52
N ALA A 483 -40.40 -34.31 -87.87
CA ALA A 483 -40.65 -33.35 -86.76
C ALA A 483 -41.13 -33.91 -85.41
N THR A 484 -40.70 -33.49 -84.22
CA THR A 484 -40.00 -32.32 -83.63
C THR A 484 -39.73 -32.79 -82.18
N GLU A 485 -38.64 -32.49 -81.46
CA GLU A 485 -38.41 -31.29 -80.65
C GLU A 485 -37.37 -31.69 -79.55
N GLU A 486 -36.41 -30.79 -79.26
CA GLU A 486 -35.63 -30.63 -78.01
C GLU A 486 -34.81 -31.83 -77.44
N GLY A 487 -33.51 -31.77 -77.13
CA GLY A 487 -32.51 -30.73 -76.89
C GLY A 487 -31.25 -31.45 -76.34
N PRO A 488 -30.04 -30.84 -76.38
CA PRO A 488 -28.81 -31.57 -76.65
C PRO A 488 -28.07 -32.11 -75.41
N CYS A 489 -27.55 -33.33 -75.54
CA CYS A 489 -26.41 -33.83 -74.78
C CYS A 489 -25.20 -32.93 -75.03
N ARG A 490 -24.81 -32.12 -74.03
CA ARG A 490 -23.45 -31.60 -73.92
C ARG A 490 -22.58 -32.67 -73.27
N THR A 491 -21.60 -33.12 -74.02
CA THR A 491 -20.35 -33.67 -73.50
C THR A 491 -19.70 -32.59 -72.63
N GLU A 492 -19.73 -32.76 -71.31
CA GLU A 492 -18.91 -31.95 -70.41
C GLU A 492 -17.51 -32.57 -70.33
N GLU A 493 -16.56 -31.74 -70.74
CA GLU A 493 -15.13 -31.90 -70.65
C GLU A 493 -14.70 -32.08 -69.19
N TRP A 494 -13.71 -32.95 -68.98
CA TRP A 494 -12.98 -33.05 -67.73
C TRP A 494 -12.30 -31.70 -67.43
N PRO A 495 -12.35 -31.17 -66.19
CA PRO A 495 -11.57 -29.99 -65.86
C PRO A 495 -10.09 -30.36 -65.85
N GLU A 496 -9.34 -29.74 -66.76
CA GLU A 496 -7.89 -29.59 -66.67
C GLU A 496 -7.50 -29.15 -65.26
N ILE A 497 -6.57 -29.92 -64.67
CA ILE A 497 -5.83 -29.56 -63.47
C ILE A 497 -5.08 -28.25 -63.77
N ARG A 498 -5.67 -27.12 -63.39
CA ARG A 498 -4.95 -25.85 -63.32
C ARG A 498 -3.98 -25.93 -62.15
N GLN A 499 -2.70 -26.11 -62.49
CA GLN A 499 -1.60 -25.66 -61.65
C GLN A 499 -1.84 -24.17 -61.32
N VAL A 500 -2.24 -23.89 -60.08
CA VAL A 500 -2.19 -22.55 -59.54
C VAL A 500 -0.72 -22.25 -59.26
N GLN A 501 -0.15 -21.36 -60.07
CA GLN A 501 1.12 -20.72 -59.82
C GLN A 501 1.08 -20.03 -58.46
N LEU A 502 1.88 -20.58 -57.55
CA LEU A 502 2.14 -20.07 -56.23
C LEU A 502 3.38 -19.17 -56.34
N LEU A 503 3.22 -17.92 -56.78
CA LEU A 503 4.29 -16.92 -56.72
C LEU A 503 3.74 -15.51 -56.43
N SER A 504 4.43 -14.87 -55.47
CA SER A 504 4.62 -13.43 -55.26
C SER A 504 3.45 -12.54 -54.82
N VAL A 505 3.18 -12.51 -53.50
CA VAL A 505 2.90 -11.25 -52.75
C VAL A 505 3.43 -11.40 -51.31
N LEU A 506 4.75 -11.50 -51.15
CA LEU A 506 5.44 -11.26 -49.87
C LEU A 506 6.87 -10.79 -50.18
N GLU A 507 6.99 -9.59 -50.75
CA GLU A 507 8.20 -8.78 -50.70
C GLU A 507 7.84 -7.38 -51.18
N GLU A 508 7.50 -6.50 -50.23
CA GLU A 508 7.76 -5.06 -50.26
C GLU A 508 6.96 -4.39 -49.15
N LYS A 509 7.60 -4.26 -47.97
CA LYS A 509 7.51 -3.09 -47.08
C LYS A 509 8.50 -3.27 -45.92
N SER A 510 9.77 -3.14 -46.27
CA SER A 510 10.82 -2.67 -45.37
C SER A 510 11.60 -1.60 -46.12
N ASN A 511 11.16 -0.35 -45.96
CA ASN A 511 11.97 0.86 -46.03
C ASN A 511 11.32 1.89 -45.10
#